data_AF-A0A530ZGC7-F1
#
_entry.id   AF-A0A530ZGC7-F1
#
_cell.length_a   1.000
_cell.length_b   1.000
_cell.length_c   1.000
_cell.angle_alpha   90.00
_cell.angle_beta   90.00
_cell.angle_gamma   90.00
#
_symmetry.space_group_name_H-M   'P 1'
#
loop_
_entity.id
_entity.type
_entity.pdbx_description
1 polymer ?
#
loop_
_entity_poly.entity_id
_entity_poly.type
_entity_poly.pdbx_seq_one_letter_code
_entity_poly.pdbx_strand_id
1 'polypeptide(L)'
;ATKVESAVRGGLALFVLHATEASDDGVRKISQARRATVHLGGPAILAYKLFSEAELSLALGGTNVIHAAVLAGDAGRAVQKRMVALDRYRGGSPDDLAMLAAVADEDDAAEDME
;
A
#
# COMPACT_ATOMS: atom_id res chain seq x y z
N ALA A 1 -9.95 -9.66 -4.15
CA ALA A 1 -9.80 -9.18 -2.76
C ALA A 1 -9.15 -10.21 -1.83
N THR A 2 -9.59 -11.48 -1.83
CA THR A 2 -9.14 -12.50 -0.85
C THR A 2 -7.62 -12.62 -0.69
N LYS A 3 -6.84 -12.69 -1.79
CA LYS A 3 -5.36 -12.77 -1.71
C LYS A 3 -4.73 -11.52 -1.06
N VAL A 4 -5.22 -10.34 -1.41
CA VAL A 4 -4.78 -9.05 -0.85
C VAL A 4 -5.10 -8.98 0.64
N GLU A 5 -6.33 -9.38 1.01
CA GLU A 5 -6.74 -9.44 2.41
C GLU A 5 -5.88 -10.41 3.23
N SER A 6 -5.58 -11.59 2.71
CA SER A 6 -4.67 -12.55 3.37
C SER A 6 -3.27 -11.97 3.57
N ALA A 7 -2.70 -11.29 2.58
CA ALA A 7 -1.40 -10.63 2.72
C ALA A 7 -1.42 -9.52 3.80
N VAL A 8 -2.49 -8.74 3.85
CA VAL A 8 -2.70 -7.70 4.88
C VAL A 8 -2.83 -8.31 6.27
N ARG A 9 -3.65 -9.35 6.44
CA ARG A 9 -3.84 -10.02 7.74
C ARG A 9 -2.59 -10.74 8.22
N GLY A 10 -1.77 -11.24 7.28
CA GLY A 10 -0.48 -11.82 7.58
C GLY A 10 0.63 -10.81 7.90
N GLY A 11 0.36 -9.50 7.82
CA GLY A 11 1.36 -8.45 8.03
C GLY A 11 2.44 -8.42 6.96
N LEU A 12 2.20 -9.01 5.78
CA LEU A 12 3.21 -9.17 4.73
C LEU A 12 3.25 -7.99 3.75
N ALA A 13 2.23 -7.13 3.75
CA ALA A 13 2.13 -6.01 2.82
C ALA A 13 2.74 -4.73 3.42
N LEU A 14 3.52 -4.00 2.63
CA LEU A 14 3.94 -2.62 2.95
C LEU A 14 2.76 -1.66 2.79
N PHE A 15 2.05 -1.79 1.67
CA PHE A 15 0.85 -1.03 1.38
C PHE A 15 -0.05 -1.78 0.39
N VAL A 16 -1.28 -1.31 0.24
CA VAL A 16 -2.24 -1.80 -0.74
C VAL A 16 -2.59 -0.72 -1.76
N LEU A 17 -2.92 -1.16 -2.97
CA LEU A 17 -3.44 -0.33 -4.05
C LEU A 17 -4.88 -0.73 -4.32
N HIS A 18 -5.74 0.27 -4.50
CA HIS A 18 -7.09 0.15 -5.02
C HIS A 18 -7.17 0.86 -6.36
N ALA A 19 -7.79 0.22 -7.35
CA ALA A 19 -8.18 0.89 -8.58
C ALA A 19 -9.13 2.06 -8.27
N THR A 20 -9.16 3.12 -9.08
CA THR A 20 -10.14 4.22 -8.96
C THR A 20 -11.58 3.72 -9.04
N GLU A 21 -11.80 2.64 -9.79
CA GLU A 21 -13.08 1.95 -9.99
C GLU A 21 -13.40 0.94 -8.88
N ALA A 22 -12.51 0.77 -7.91
CA ALA A 22 -12.72 -0.18 -6.82
C ALA A 22 -14.00 0.14 -6.03
N SER A 23 -14.83 -0.89 -5.86
CA SER A 23 -16.08 -0.77 -5.10
C SER A 23 -15.83 -0.50 -3.62
N ASP A 24 -16.75 0.26 -3.02
CA ASP A 24 -16.67 0.62 -1.60
C ASP A 24 -16.64 -0.61 -0.69
N ASP A 25 -17.36 -1.68 -1.03
CA ASP A 25 -17.34 -2.92 -0.26
C ASP A 25 -15.95 -3.59 -0.26
N GLY A 26 -15.26 -3.59 -1.40
CA GLY A 26 -13.90 -4.12 -1.52
C GLY A 26 -12.90 -3.30 -0.71
N VAL A 27 -12.96 -1.97 -0.82
CA VAL A 27 -12.12 -1.04 -0.05
C VAL A 27 -12.38 -1.19 1.45
N ARG A 28 -13.65 -1.27 1.85
CA ARG A 28 -14.06 -1.46 3.26
C ARG A 28 -13.50 -2.75 3.84
N LYS A 29 -13.59 -3.88 3.13
CA LYS A 29 -13.05 -5.17 3.59
C LYS A 29 -11.55 -5.12 3.84
N ILE A 30 -10.78 -4.57 2.89
CA ILE A 30 -9.33 -4.44 3.03
C ILE A 30 -8.97 -3.45 4.14
N SER A 31 -9.71 -2.34 4.27
CA SER A 31 -9.51 -1.36 5.34
C SER A 31 -9.80 -1.94 6.73
N GLN A 32 -10.79 -2.84 6.85
CA GLN A 32 -11.04 -3.59 8.09
C GLN A 32 -9.89 -4.55 8.41
N ALA A 33 -9.37 -5.26 7.41
CA ALA A 33 -8.20 -6.12 7.59
C ALA A 33 -6.98 -5.31 8.06
N ARG A 34 -6.69 -4.16 7.44
CA ARG A 34 -5.58 -3.27 7.85
C ARG A 34 -5.69 -2.83 9.32
N ARG A 35 -6.88 -2.37 9.73
CA ARG A 35 -7.12 -1.95 11.12
C ARG A 35 -7.01 -3.12 12.10
N ALA A 36 -7.50 -4.30 11.73
CA ALA A 36 -7.39 -5.50 12.54
C ALA A 36 -5.92 -5.93 12.71
N THR A 37 -5.11 -5.86 11.65
CA THR A 37 -3.66 -6.16 11.72
C THR A 37 -2.97 -5.27 12.75
N VAL A 38 -3.20 -3.95 12.72
CA VAL A 38 -2.64 -3.03 13.73
C VAL A 38 -3.12 -3.36 15.14
N HIS A 39 -4.42 -3.63 15.31
CA HIS A 39 -4.98 -3.98 16.62
C HIS A 39 -4.38 -5.25 17.23
N LEU A 40 -3.93 -6.19 16.39
CA LEU A 40 -3.26 -7.42 16.80
C LEU A 40 -1.73 -7.27 16.94
N GLY A 41 -1.21 -6.05 16.90
CA GLY A 41 0.23 -5.76 17.03
C GLY A 41 1.03 -5.94 15.73
N GLY A 42 0.34 -6.09 14.60
CA GLY A 42 0.97 -6.11 13.27
C GLY A 42 1.24 -4.71 12.73
N PRO A 43 1.86 -4.61 11.53
CA PRO A 43 2.30 -3.33 10.98
C PRO A 43 1.14 -2.43 10.55
N ALA A 44 1.38 -1.12 10.57
CA ALA A 44 0.53 -0.14 9.91
C ALA A 44 0.76 -0.21 8.40
N ILE A 45 -0.21 -0.80 7.70
CA ILE A 45 -0.15 -0.97 6.23
C ILE A 45 -0.88 0.22 5.63
N LEU A 46 -0.36 0.91 4.62
CA LEU A 46 -1.04 2.04 3.97
C LEU A 46 -1.95 1.61 2.81
N ALA A 47 -2.84 2.49 2.35
CA ALA A 47 -3.76 2.21 1.24
C ALA A 47 -3.86 3.41 0.29
N TYR A 48 -3.68 3.15 -1.00
CA TYR A 48 -3.73 4.19 -2.04
C TYR A 48 -4.79 3.90 -3.09
N LYS A 49 -5.34 4.97 -3.68
CA LYS A 49 -6.28 4.92 -4.82
C LYS A 49 -5.79 5.80 -5.96
N LEU A 50 -4.61 5.44 -6.50
CA LEU A 50 -3.84 6.29 -7.43
C LEU A 50 -3.97 5.89 -8.90
N PHE A 51 -4.41 4.68 -9.21
CA PHE A 51 -4.40 4.17 -10.58
C PHE A 51 -5.78 3.66 -10.95
N SER A 52 -6.12 3.73 -12.23
CA SER A 52 -7.27 3.01 -12.78
C SER A 52 -7.01 1.50 -12.83
N GLU A 53 -8.09 0.73 -12.94
CA GLU A 53 -8.04 -0.71 -13.17
C GLU A 53 -7.18 -1.05 -14.40
N ALA A 54 -7.34 -0.29 -15.49
CA ALA A 54 -6.58 -0.51 -16.72
C ALA A 54 -5.07 -0.31 -16.52
N GLU A 55 -4.67 0.73 -15.78
CA GLU A 55 -3.25 0.98 -15.45
C GLU A 55 -2.68 -0.10 -14.54
N LEU A 56 -3.44 -0.55 -13.52
CA LEU A 56 -3.00 -1.63 -12.63
C LEU A 56 -2.88 -2.96 -13.36
N SER A 57 -3.86 -3.30 -14.20
CA SER A 57 -3.84 -4.51 -15.02
C SER A 57 -2.64 -4.53 -15.95
N LEU A 58 -2.36 -3.41 -16.63
CA LEU A 58 -1.19 -3.26 -17.49
C LEU A 58 0.13 -3.40 -16.71
N ALA A 59 0.25 -2.69 -15.59
CA ALA A 59 1.49 -2.67 -14.79
C ALA A 59 1.82 -4.03 -14.16
N LEU A 60 0.80 -4.80 -13.77
CA LEU A 60 0.97 -6.08 -13.08
C LEU A 60 0.85 -7.30 -14.02
N GLY A 61 0.68 -7.07 -15.33
CA GLY A 61 0.52 -8.14 -16.32
C GLY A 61 -0.71 -9.01 -16.10
N GLY A 62 -1.74 -8.45 -15.44
CA GLY A 62 -2.97 -9.13 -15.10
C GLY A 62 -4.16 -8.66 -15.94
N THR A 63 -5.32 -9.24 -15.67
CA THR A 63 -6.61 -8.77 -16.18
C THR A 63 -7.53 -8.44 -14.99
N ASN A 64 -8.24 -7.32 -15.05
CA ASN A 64 -9.20 -6.90 -14.03
C ASN A 64 -8.58 -6.74 -12.63
N VAL A 65 -7.41 -6.11 -12.53
CA VAL A 65 -6.72 -5.89 -11.26
C VAL A 65 -7.34 -4.70 -10.51
N ILE A 66 -8.30 -4.99 -9.64
CA ILE A 66 -8.99 -3.98 -8.80
C ILE A 66 -8.24 -3.68 -7.51
N HIS A 67 -7.52 -4.66 -6.96
CA HIS A 67 -6.79 -4.53 -5.70
C HIS A 67 -5.47 -5.27 -5.79
N ALA A 68 -4.41 -4.65 -5.25
CA ALA A 68 -3.09 -5.26 -5.14
C ALA A 68 -2.50 -5.02 -3.74
N ALA A 69 -1.67 -5.95 -3.29
CA ALA A 69 -0.80 -5.78 -2.13
C ALA A 69 0.64 -5.75 -2.62
N VAL A 70 1.41 -4.76 -2.18
CA VAL A 70 2.85 -4.72 -2.41
C VAL A 70 3.53 -5.27 -1.16
N LEU A 71 4.31 -6.34 -1.33
CA LEU A 71 4.88 -7.10 -0.22
C LEU A 71 6.16 -6.45 0.34
N ALA A 72 6.46 -6.73 1.60
CA ALA A 72 7.69 -6.33 2.26
C ALA A 72 8.88 -7.12 1.70
N GLY A 73 9.66 -6.44 0.85
CA GLY A 73 10.89 -6.90 0.23
C GLY A 73 11.47 -5.79 -0.65
N ASP A 74 12.69 -5.96 -1.16
CA ASP A 74 13.45 -4.88 -1.82
C ASP A 74 12.70 -4.23 -2.98
N ALA A 75 12.08 -5.07 -3.83
CA ALA A 75 11.24 -4.58 -4.93
C ALA A 75 10.03 -3.78 -4.42
N GLY A 76 9.41 -4.22 -3.32
CA GLY A 76 8.29 -3.53 -2.69
C GLY A 76 8.68 -2.16 -2.13
N ARG A 77 9.82 -2.06 -1.46
CA ARG A 77 10.38 -0.79 -0.93
C ARG A 77 10.73 0.18 -2.05
N ALA A 78 11.32 -0.32 -3.14
CA ALA A 78 11.60 0.51 -4.32
C ALA A 78 10.31 1.11 -4.93
N VAL A 79 9.22 0.34 -4.95
CA VAL A 79 7.90 0.85 -5.38
C VAL A 79 7.34 1.81 -4.35
N GLN A 80 7.46 1.53 -3.04
CA GLN A 80 6.99 2.41 -1.96
C GLN A 80 7.52 3.83 -2.08
N LYS A 81 8.84 4.01 -2.24
CA LYS A 81 9.46 5.35 -2.41
C LYS A 81 8.80 6.14 -3.57
N ARG A 82 8.44 5.46 -4.66
CA ARG A 82 7.76 6.06 -5.83
C ARG A 82 6.27 6.32 -5.57
N MET A 83 5.59 5.45 -4.82
CA MET A 83 4.18 5.66 -4.46
C MET A 83 4.00 6.87 -3.55
N VAL A 84 4.89 7.04 -2.56
CA VAL A 84 4.90 8.23 -1.68
C VAL A 84 5.03 9.50 -2.50
N ALA A 85 6.00 9.53 -3.43
CA ALA A 85 6.24 10.69 -4.29
C ALA A 85 5.03 10.99 -5.19
N LEU A 86 4.40 9.96 -5.76
CA LEU A 86 3.23 10.11 -6.62
C LEU A 86 2.00 10.62 -5.85
N ASP A 87 1.75 10.06 -4.67
CA ASP A 87 0.65 10.48 -3.80
C ASP A 87 0.79 11.95 -3.39
N ARG A 88 2.01 12.35 -2.97
CA ARG A 88 2.34 13.74 -2.66
C ARG A 88 2.14 14.67 -3.86
N TYR A 89 2.61 14.27 -5.04
CA TYR A 89 2.46 15.06 -6.27
C TYR A 89 0.98 15.27 -6.64
N ARG A 90 0.13 14.27 -6.38
CA ARG A 90 -1.32 14.33 -6.66
C ARG A 90 -2.16 14.95 -5.55
N GLY A 91 -1.54 15.44 -4.47
CA GLY A 91 -2.22 16.13 -3.39
C GLY A 91 -2.82 15.21 -2.31
N GLY A 92 -2.14 14.10 -2.00
CA GLY A 92 -2.47 13.23 -0.87
C GLY A 92 -2.65 13.98 0.46
N SER A 93 -3.44 13.40 1.37
CA SER A 93 -3.82 14.05 2.64
C SER A 93 -2.58 14.28 3.54
N PRO A 94 -2.51 15.41 4.28
CA PRO A 94 -1.41 15.67 5.21
C PRO A 94 -1.15 14.56 6.23
N ASP A 95 -2.19 13.87 6.70
CA ASP A 95 -2.06 12.76 7.65
C ASP A 95 -1.40 11.52 7.02
N ASP A 96 -1.71 11.24 5.74
CA ASP A 96 -1.07 10.17 4.98
C ASP A 96 0.41 10.52 4.72
N LEU A 97 0.71 11.79 4.42
CA LEU A 97 2.06 12.29 4.21
C LEU A 97 2.93 12.23 5.48
N ALA A 98 2.36 12.51 6.65
CA ALA A 98 3.07 12.43 7.93
C ALA A 98 3.38 10.98 8.34
N MET A 99 2.43 10.05 8.16
CA MET A 99 2.71 8.61 8.32
C MET A 99 3.77 8.12 7.32
N LEU A 100 3.72 8.61 6.08
CA LEU A 100 4.64 8.22 5.03
C LEU A 100 6.09 8.66 5.28
N ALA A 101 6.28 9.87 5.77
CA ALA A 101 7.60 10.38 6.13
C ALA A 101 8.24 9.56 7.25
N ALA A 102 7.47 9.22 8.29
CA ALA A 102 7.97 8.41 9.41
C ALA A 102 8.45 7.01 8.97
N VAL A 103 7.78 6.38 8.00
CA VAL A 103 8.17 5.06 7.47
C VAL A 103 9.39 5.16 6.54
N ALA A 104 9.57 6.28 5.84
CA ALA A 104 10.75 6.50 4.98
C ALA A 104 12.02 6.76 5.80
N ASP A 105 11.91 7.52 6.90
CA ASP A 105 13.04 7.84 7.79
C ASP A 105 13.57 6.59 8.52
N GLU A 106 12.72 5.61 8.85
CA GLU A 106 13.15 4.33 9.45
C GLU A 106 14.00 3.47 8.50
N ASP A 107 13.73 3.51 7.19
CA ASP A 107 14.50 2.75 6.18
C ASP A 107 15.84 3.44 5.84
N ASP A 108 15.87 4.78 5.71
CA ASP A 108 17.12 5.51 5.40
C ASP A 108 18.09 5.50 6.61
N ALA A 109 17.59 5.48 7.85
CA ALA A 109 18.43 5.33 9.05
C ALA A 109 19.13 3.96 9.17
N ALA A 110 18.66 2.94 8.45
CA ALA A 110 19.29 1.63 8.41
C ALA A 110 20.39 1.51 7.34
N GLU A 111 20.43 2.40 6.35
CA GLU A 111 21.42 2.39 5.25
C GLU A 111 22.71 3.15 5.60
N ASP A 112 22.72 4.02 6.61
CA ASP A 112 23.87 4.85 7.03
C ASP A 112 24.87 4.16 8.01
N MET A 113 24.75 2.84 8.19
CA MET A 113 25.67 2.02 9.00
C MET A 113 26.45 1.02 8.13
N GLU A 114 27.21 1.51 7.15
CA GLU A 114 28.35 0.80 6.54
C GLU A 114 29.55 1.75 6.35
#